data_AF-A0A534QUR0-F1
#
_entry.id   AF-A0A534QUR0-F1
#
_cell.length_a   1.000
_cell.length_b   1.000
_cell.length_c   1.000
_cell.angle_alpha   90.00
_cell.angle_beta   90.00
_cell.angle_gamma   90.00
#
_symmetry.space_group_name_H-M   'P 1'
#
loop_
_entity.id
_entity.type
_entity.pdbx_description
1 polymer ?
#
loop_
_entity_poly.entity_id
_entity_poly.type
_entity_poly.pdbx_seq_one_letter_code
_entity_poly.pdbx_strand_id
1 'polypeptide(L)'
;MHRVRYTAWDGTQQVRLSADDVFEKLSEYLSFTDDVQQALDWLLHQGLEWRQGMRVMGLDDFLEQLREEMRARYREVNLRHALGEIRDRLEGLLDLERDALDALEDRQRAARKRDLLDRLPHRLSEALSRLRDHDFEDAEAANTLESLLEELDDIRDLEDFTRRYGDLFHGPRSLSYEEALALMRAMERLKRLEEQLV
;
A
#
# COMPACT_ATOMS: atom_id res chain seq x y z
N MET A 1 9.68 15.00 -33.92
CA MET A 1 9.50 14.48 -32.55
C MET A 1 8.01 14.25 -32.33
N HIS A 2 7.56 13.00 -32.30
CA HIS A 2 6.16 12.68 -32.00
C HIS A 2 6.00 12.55 -30.49
N ARG A 3 5.18 13.42 -29.90
CA ARG A 3 4.85 13.42 -28.48
C ARG A 3 3.78 12.36 -28.26
N VAL A 4 4.17 11.17 -27.81
CA VAL A 4 3.22 10.13 -27.41
C VAL A 4 2.60 10.56 -26.08
N ARG A 5 1.29 10.81 -26.09
CA ARG A 5 0.52 11.20 -24.91
C ARG A 5 -0.21 9.94 -24.44
N TYR A 6 0.31 9.30 -23.41
CA TYR A 6 -0.36 8.19 -22.75
C TYR A 6 -1.52 8.74 -21.93
N THR A 7 -2.71 8.18 -22.12
CA THR A 7 -3.93 8.48 -21.35
C THR A 7 -4.31 7.23 -20.57
N ALA A 8 -4.68 7.39 -19.30
CA ALA A 8 -5.24 6.29 -18.52
C ALA A 8 -6.52 5.77 -19.21
N TRP A 9 -6.70 4.46 -19.18
CA TRP A 9 -7.86 3.78 -19.77
C TRP A 9 -9.14 4.18 -19.01
N ASP A 10 -9.99 4.98 -19.63
CA ASP A 10 -11.23 5.52 -19.04
C ASP A 10 -12.50 4.83 -19.58
N GLY A 11 -12.32 3.72 -20.32
CA GLY A 11 -13.41 2.95 -20.91
C GLY A 11 -14.09 3.59 -22.12
N THR A 12 -13.70 4.80 -22.53
CA THR A 12 -14.25 5.49 -23.72
C THR A 12 -13.44 5.22 -25.00
N GLN A 13 -12.31 4.53 -24.86
CA GLN A 13 -11.38 4.24 -25.95
C GLN A 13 -11.91 3.07 -26.78
N GLN A 14 -12.54 3.37 -27.91
CA GLN A 14 -12.95 2.35 -28.88
C GLN A 14 -11.71 1.83 -29.61
N VAL A 15 -11.06 0.80 -29.07
CA VAL A 15 -10.19 -0.05 -29.88
C VAL A 15 -11.11 -0.68 -30.92
N ARG A 16 -11.00 -0.27 -32.19
CA ARG A 16 -11.74 -0.89 -33.29
C ARG A 16 -11.12 -2.25 -33.60
N LEU A 17 -11.35 -3.21 -32.70
CA LEU A 17 -11.09 -4.63 -32.92
C LEU A 17 -12.07 -5.08 -34.00
N SER A 18 -11.59 -5.32 -35.23
CA SER A 18 -12.42 -5.97 -36.24
C SER A 18 -12.53 -7.45 -35.83
N ALA A 19 -13.76 -7.99 -35.82
CA ALA A 19 -13.98 -9.38 -35.44
C ALA A 19 -13.19 -10.34 -36.35
N ASP A 20 -13.09 -10.01 -37.65
CA ASP A 20 -12.41 -10.82 -38.66
C ASP A 20 -10.91 -11.00 -38.37
N ASP A 21 -10.22 -9.94 -37.93
CA ASP A 21 -8.78 -10.03 -37.62
C ASP A 21 -8.52 -10.89 -36.37
N VAL A 22 -9.41 -10.84 -35.38
CA VAL A 22 -9.34 -11.70 -34.19
C VAL A 22 -9.55 -13.16 -34.57
N PHE A 23 -10.52 -13.44 -35.45
CA PHE A 23 -10.77 -14.79 -35.95
C PHE A 23 -9.61 -15.33 -36.80
N GLU A 24 -8.95 -14.48 -37.60
CA GLU A 24 -7.78 -14.87 -38.39
C GLU A 24 -6.65 -15.38 -37.46
N LYS A 25 -6.34 -14.63 -36.41
CA LYS A 25 -5.29 -14.99 -35.44
C LYS A 25 -5.68 -16.17 -34.56
N LEU A 26 -6.93 -16.25 -34.14
CA LEU A 26 -7.44 -17.42 -33.42
C LEU A 26 -7.37 -18.69 -34.28
N SER A 27 -7.66 -18.58 -35.58
CA SER A 27 -7.56 -19.70 -36.53
C SER A 27 -6.10 -20.14 -36.73
N GLU A 28 -5.17 -19.19 -36.73
CA GLU A 28 -3.73 -19.48 -36.75
C GLU A 28 -3.34 -20.29 -35.51
N TYR A 29 -3.74 -19.87 -34.30
CA TYR A 29 -3.45 -20.64 -33.08
C TYR A 29 -4.17 -22.00 -33.02
N LEU A 30 -5.42 -22.07 -33.50
CA LEU A 30 -6.17 -23.33 -33.65
C LEU A 30 -5.53 -24.30 -34.63
N SER A 31 -4.69 -23.84 -35.55
CA SER A 31 -3.92 -24.76 -36.40
C SER A 31 -2.82 -25.50 -35.64
N PHE A 32 -2.42 -24.97 -34.47
CA PHE A 32 -1.41 -25.55 -33.60
C PHE A 32 -1.99 -26.27 -32.36
N THR A 33 -3.27 -26.07 -32.03
CA THR A 33 -3.96 -26.77 -30.95
C THR A 33 -5.37 -27.18 -31.37
N ASP A 34 -5.78 -28.40 -31.00
CA ASP A 34 -7.14 -28.90 -31.26
C ASP A 34 -8.19 -28.27 -30.32
N ASP A 35 -7.80 -27.34 -29.44
CA ASP A 35 -8.66 -26.74 -28.42
C ASP A 35 -8.72 -25.21 -28.55
N VAL A 36 -9.93 -24.71 -28.81
CA VAL A 36 -10.24 -23.27 -28.93
C VAL A 36 -9.94 -22.52 -27.64
N GLN A 37 -10.12 -23.15 -26.47
CA GLN A 37 -9.81 -22.50 -25.19
C GLN A 37 -8.31 -22.25 -25.06
N GLN A 38 -7.49 -23.22 -25.43
CA GLN A 38 -6.03 -23.06 -25.45
C GLN A 38 -5.62 -21.98 -26.44
N ALA A 39 -6.15 -21.99 -27.66
CA ALA A 39 -5.83 -20.97 -28.67
C ALA A 39 -6.19 -19.54 -28.22
N LEU A 40 -7.34 -19.37 -27.53
CA LEU A 40 -7.74 -18.11 -26.93
C LEU A 40 -6.81 -17.69 -25.79
N ASP A 41 -6.41 -18.63 -24.94
CA ASP A 41 -5.50 -18.39 -23.82
C ASP A 41 -4.13 -17.89 -24.30
N TRP A 42 -3.57 -18.53 -25.33
CA TRP A 42 -2.35 -18.09 -26.01
C TRP A 42 -2.46 -16.68 -26.58
N LEU A 43 -3.59 -16.37 -27.22
CA LEU A 43 -3.86 -15.05 -27.79
C LEU A 43 -3.97 -13.96 -26.72
N LEU A 44 -4.59 -14.26 -25.57
CA LEU A 44 -4.68 -13.33 -24.45
C LEU A 44 -3.32 -13.09 -23.78
N HIS A 45 -2.53 -14.14 -23.58
CA HIS A 45 -1.21 -14.05 -22.94
C HIS A 45 -0.18 -13.33 -23.81
N GLN A 46 -0.08 -13.71 -25.08
CA GLN A 46 0.92 -13.19 -26.02
C GLN A 46 0.48 -11.87 -26.69
N GLY A 47 -0.81 -11.56 -26.65
CA GLY A 47 -1.36 -10.40 -27.33
C GLY A 47 -1.44 -10.60 -28.85
N LEU A 48 -1.58 -9.49 -29.56
CA LEU A 48 -1.88 -9.49 -30.99
C LEU A 48 -1.05 -8.44 -31.74
N GLU A 49 -0.58 -8.81 -32.92
CA GLU A 49 0.06 -7.89 -33.86
C GLU A 49 -0.90 -7.60 -35.01
N TRP A 50 -1.34 -6.34 -35.15
CA TRP A 50 -2.23 -5.91 -36.23
C TRP A 50 -1.47 -5.54 -37.49
N ARG A 51 -2.19 -5.62 -38.61
CA ARG A 51 -1.81 -4.98 -39.87
C ARG A 51 -1.70 -3.45 -39.66
N GLN A 52 -0.62 -2.85 -40.18
CA GLN A 52 -0.17 -1.46 -39.95
C GLN A 52 0.68 -1.21 -38.68
N GLY A 53 1.18 -2.26 -38.01
CA GLY A 53 2.19 -2.12 -36.95
C GLY A 53 1.64 -1.67 -35.60
N MET A 54 0.33 -1.75 -35.40
CA MET A 54 -0.30 -1.56 -34.09
C MET A 54 -0.24 -2.90 -33.34
N ARG A 55 0.34 -2.93 -32.14
CA ARG A 55 0.35 -4.11 -31.25
C ARG A 55 -0.62 -3.86 -30.10
N VAL A 56 -1.48 -4.82 -29.78
CA VAL A 56 -2.19 -4.85 -28.49
C VAL A 56 -1.39 -5.77 -27.59
N MET A 57 -1.09 -5.20 -26.44
CA MET A 57 -0.37 -5.81 -25.34
C MET A 57 -1.09 -7.08 -24.88
N GLY A 58 -0.32 -8.16 -24.74
CA GLY A 58 -0.79 -9.38 -24.09
C GLY A 58 -0.82 -9.23 -22.57
N LEU A 59 -1.41 -10.22 -21.91
CA LEU A 59 -1.45 -10.28 -20.45
C LEU A 59 -0.05 -10.35 -19.84
N ASP A 60 0.87 -11.10 -20.48
CA ASP A 60 2.25 -11.25 -20.02
C ASP A 60 2.99 -9.90 -20.04
N ASP A 61 2.88 -9.18 -21.15
CA ASP A 61 3.47 -7.84 -21.31
C ASP A 61 2.89 -6.85 -20.28
N PHE A 62 1.59 -6.91 -20.02
CA PHE A 62 0.94 -6.07 -19.02
C PHE A 62 1.41 -6.39 -17.59
N LEU A 63 1.50 -7.67 -17.24
CA LEU A 63 2.01 -8.13 -15.95
C LEU A 63 3.48 -7.70 -15.76
N GLU A 64 4.29 -7.76 -16.80
CA GLU A 64 5.67 -7.27 -16.76
C GLU A 64 5.72 -5.76 -16.49
N GLN A 65 4.90 -4.97 -17.19
CA GLN A 65 4.81 -3.52 -16.95
C GLN A 65 4.38 -3.19 -15.52
N LEU A 66 3.37 -3.90 -15.00
CA LEU A 66 2.88 -3.75 -13.63
C LEU A 66 3.98 -4.03 -12.60
N ARG A 67 4.71 -5.13 -12.80
CA ARG A 67 5.86 -5.50 -11.95
C ARG A 67 6.97 -4.45 -12.02
N GLU A 68 7.24 -3.90 -13.20
CA GLU A 68 8.27 -2.87 -13.35
C GLU A 68 7.85 -1.54 -12.70
N GLU A 69 6.57 -1.17 -12.76
CA GLU A 69 6.04 -0.01 -12.03
C GLU A 69 6.21 -0.19 -10.52
N MET A 70 5.88 -1.38 -9.98
CA MET A 70 6.11 -1.70 -8.57
C MET A 70 7.58 -1.60 -8.19
N ARG A 71 8.49 -2.16 -9.01
CA ARG A 71 9.94 -2.08 -8.80
C ARG A 71 10.46 -0.66 -8.86
N ALA A 72 9.92 0.17 -9.75
CA ALA A 72 10.27 1.58 -9.82
C ALA A 72 9.95 2.29 -8.49
N ARG A 73 8.76 2.05 -7.92
CA ARG A 73 8.38 2.60 -6.61
C ARG A 73 9.32 2.15 -5.49
N TYR A 74 9.66 0.86 -5.43
CA TYR A 74 10.62 0.33 -4.45
C TYR A 74 11.98 1.04 -4.46
N ARG A 75 12.44 1.46 -5.66
CA ARG A 75 13.72 2.17 -5.84
C ARG A 75 13.65 3.67 -5.56
N GLU A 76 12.48 4.28 -5.66
CA GLU A 76 12.33 5.74 -5.51
C GLU A 76 12.14 6.18 -4.06
N VAL A 77 11.41 5.39 -3.28
CA VAL A 77 10.97 5.79 -1.92
C VAL A 77 11.47 4.83 -0.84
N ASN A 78 11.52 5.31 0.40
CA ASN A 78 11.74 4.52 1.61
C ASN A 78 10.68 4.80 2.68
N LEU A 79 10.44 3.81 3.55
CA LEU A 79 9.41 3.84 4.59
C LEU A 79 9.97 4.08 6.00
N ARG A 80 11.26 4.40 6.14
CA ARG A 80 11.92 4.49 7.47
C ARG A 80 11.25 5.49 8.42
N HIS A 81 10.70 6.56 7.87
CA HIS A 81 10.05 7.64 8.63
C HIS A 81 8.54 7.68 8.47
N ALA A 82 7.93 6.68 7.82
CA ALA A 82 6.50 6.66 7.51
C ALA A 82 5.62 6.76 8.77
N LEU A 83 6.08 6.19 9.89
CA LEU A 83 5.39 6.24 11.18
C LEU A 83 6.04 7.25 12.15
N GLY A 84 6.91 8.14 11.66
CA GLY A 84 7.62 9.12 12.49
C GLY A 84 6.67 10.08 13.18
N GLU A 85 5.79 10.73 12.42
CA GLU A 85 4.82 11.70 12.95
C GLU A 85 3.88 11.08 14.00
N ILE A 86 3.44 9.84 13.78
CA ILE A 86 2.60 9.10 14.74
C ILE A 86 3.38 8.79 16.03
N ARG A 87 4.66 8.45 15.90
CA ARG A 87 5.54 8.20 17.05
C ARG A 87 5.76 9.48 17.85
N ASP A 88 6.00 10.60 17.19
CA ASP A 88 6.20 11.90 17.83
C ASP A 88 4.93 12.34 18.59
N ARG A 89 3.74 12.12 18.00
CA ARG A 89 2.45 12.35 18.68
C ARG A 89 2.26 11.46 19.91
N LEU A 90 2.62 10.18 19.81
CA LEU A 90 2.56 9.25 20.94
C LEU A 90 3.52 9.67 22.05
N GLU A 91 4.75 10.05 21.72
CA GLU A 91 5.74 10.50 22.70
C GLU A 91 5.28 11.78 23.42
N GLY A 92 4.78 12.77 22.68
CA GLY A 92 4.22 13.98 23.26
C GLY A 92 3.05 13.71 24.22
N LEU A 93 2.15 12.78 23.86
CA LEU A 93 1.08 12.32 24.74
C LEU A 93 1.61 11.68 26.02
N LEU A 94 2.64 10.83 25.92
CA LEU A 94 3.22 10.15 27.08
C LEU A 94 3.91 11.14 28.02
N ASP A 95 4.52 12.19 27.47
CA ASP A 95 5.17 13.25 28.25
C ASP A 95 4.13 14.08 29.01
N LEU A 96 3.03 14.47 28.37
CA LEU A 96 1.91 15.16 29.03
C LEU A 96 1.35 14.35 30.21
N GLU A 97 1.11 13.05 30.00
CA GLU A 97 0.63 12.16 31.07
C GLU A 97 1.69 12.03 32.17
N ARG A 98 2.99 11.90 31.84
CA ARG A 98 4.07 11.80 32.84
C ARG A 98 4.16 13.06 33.70
N ASP A 99 3.95 14.24 33.11
CA ASP A 99 3.93 15.52 33.81
C ASP A 99 2.72 15.63 34.75
N ALA A 100 1.53 15.20 34.30
CA ALA A 100 0.34 15.13 35.15
C ALA A 100 0.52 14.15 36.32
N LEU A 101 1.17 13.01 36.09
CA LEU A 101 1.52 12.04 37.14
C LEU A 101 2.53 12.59 38.15
N ASP A 102 3.40 13.54 37.76
CA ASP A 102 4.31 14.20 38.70
C ASP A 102 3.62 15.20 39.63
N ALA A 103 2.57 15.84 39.14
CA ALA A 103 1.73 16.77 39.89
C ALA A 103 0.78 16.06 40.88
N LEU A 104 0.56 14.76 40.71
CA LEU A 104 -0.29 13.95 41.58
C LEU A 104 0.29 13.77 42.99
N GLU A 105 -0.55 14.01 44.01
CA GLU A 105 -0.20 13.82 45.42
C GLU A 105 -0.03 12.32 45.77
N ASP A 106 -0.84 11.45 45.15
CA ASP A 106 -0.75 10.00 45.35
C ASP A 106 0.43 9.41 44.57
N ARG A 107 1.59 9.39 45.23
CA ARG A 107 2.82 8.81 44.69
C ARG A 107 2.72 7.31 44.39
N GLN A 108 1.87 6.56 45.09
CA GLN A 108 1.72 5.12 44.82
C GLN A 108 0.92 4.88 43.55
N ARG A 109 -0.18 5.62 43.33
CA ARG A 109 -0.95 5.59 42.08
C ARG A 109 -0.09 6.07 40.91
N ALA A 110 0.61 7.20 41.08
CA ALA A 110 1.50 7.73 40.05
C ALA A 110 2.61 6.76 39.64
N ALA A 111 3.26 6.09 40.61
CA ALA A 111 4.30 5.11 40.33
C ALA A 111 3.77 3.89 39.55
N ARG A 112 2.56 3.40 39.87
CA ARG A 112 1.93 2.29 39.13
C ARG A 112 1.59 2.66 37.70
N LYS A 113 1.05 3.86 37.48
CA LYS A 113 0.74 4.37 36.14
C LYS A 113 2.03 4.54 35.32
N ARG A 114 3.10 5.10 35.88
CA ARG A 114 4.42 5.19 35.22
C ARG A 114 5.00 3.86 34.80
N ASP A 115 5.00 2.88 35.69
CA ASP A 115 5.50 1.53 35.37
C ASP A 115 4.72 0.89 34.20
N LEU A 116 3.43 1.22 34.04
CA LEU A 116 2.65 0.80 32.88
C LEU A 116 3.11 1.49 31.59
N LEU A 117 3.32 2.81 31.63
CA LEU A 117 3.79 3.60 30.48
C LEU A 117 5.21 3.19 30.03
N ASP A 118 6.08 2.86 30.97
CA ASP A 118 7.45 2.46 30.67
C ASP A 118 7.54 1.02 30.10
N ARG A 119 6.49 0.22 30.30
CA ARG A 119 6.38 -1.17 29.78
C ARG A 119 5.53 -1.27 28.52
N LEU A 120 5.39 -0.17 27.77
CA LEU A 120 4.65 -0.18 26.51
C LEU A 120 5.37 -1.02 25.44
N PRO A 121 4.61 -1.76 24.61
CA PRO A 121 5.15 -2.45 23.44
C PRO A 121 5.87 -1.48 22.48
N HIS A 122 6.84 -2.01 21.72
CA HIS A 122 7.57 -1.19 20.73
C HIS A 122 6.75 -0.89 19.47
N ARG A 123 5.73 -1.73 19.20
CA ARG A 123 4.78 -1.56 18.10
C ARG A 123 3.78 -0.48 18.48
N LEU A 124 3.59 0.50 17.60
CA LEU A 124 2.72 1.65 17.83
C LEU A 124 1.28 1.18 18.00
N SER A 125 0.83 0.28 17.13
CA SER A 125 -0.52 -0.28 17.16
C SER A 125 -0.84 -0.99 18.48
N GLU A 126 0.11 -1.76 19.02
CA GLU A 126 -0.03 -2.46 20.29
C GLU A 126 0.07 -1.52 21.50
N ALA A 127 0.94 -0.51 21.44
CA ALA A 127 1.02 0.53 22.45
C ALA A 127 -0.29 1.32 22.57
N LEU A 128 -0.83 1.80 21.44
CA LEU A 128 -2.11 2.51 21.39
C LEU A 128 -3.26 1.63 21.90
N SER A 129 -3.31 0.36 21.48
CA SER A 129 -4.32 -0.59 21.95
C SER A 129 -4.28 -0.80 23.46
N ARG A 130 -3.08 -0.79 24.06
CA ARG A 130 -2.90 -0.94 25.51
C ARG A 130 -3.24 0.35 26.27
N LEU A 131 -2.95 1.50 25.68
CA LEU A 131 -3.29 2.81 26.24
C LEU A 131 -4.79 3.10 26.20
N ARG A 132 -5.56 2.46 25.31
CA ARG A 132 -7.02 2.60 25.27
C ARG A 132 -7.70 2.33 26.62
N ASP A 133 -7.18 1.36 27.37
CA ASP A 133 -7.75 0.98 28.67
C ASP A 133 -7.07 1.76 29.83
N HIS A 134 -6.16 2.69 29.52
CA HIS A 134 -5.50 3.54 30.51
C HIS A 134 -6.37 4.74 30.89
N ASP A 135 -6.42 5.00 32.19
CA ASP A 135 -7.13 6.14 32.77
C ASP A 135 -6.16 7.34 32.83
N PHE A 136 -6.29 8.27 31.88
CA PHE A 136 -5.43 9.46 31.78
C PHE A 136 -5.80 10.51 32.82
N GLU A 137 -4.80 11.17 33.37
CA GLU A 137 -4.98 12.31 34.28
C GLU A 137 -4.96 13.63 33.51
N ASP A 138 -4.22 13.67 32.40
CA ASP A 138 -4.19 14.83 31.50
C ASP A 138 -5.25 14.74 30.40
N ALA A 139 -6.04 15.80 30.24
CA ALA A 139 -7.12 15.85 29.25
C ALA A 139 -6.59 16.01 27.82
N GLU A 140 -5.47 16.68 27.61
CA GLU A 140 -4.86 16.86 26.29
C GLU A 140 -4.24 15.54 25.80
N ALA A 141 -3.60 14.78 26.67
CA ALA A 141 -3.12 13.42 26.43
C ALA A 141 -4.28 12.48 26.05
N ALA A 142 -5.40 12.53 26.78
CA ALA A 142 -6.58 11.74 26.47
C ALA A 142 -7.17 12.06 25.08
N ASN A 143 -7.31 13.34 24.75
CA ASN A 143 -7.80 13.78 23.42
C ASN A 143 -6.85 13.36 22.30
N THR A 144 -5.54 13.45 22.54
CA THR A 144 -4.53 13.03 21.58
C THR A 144 -4.60 11.52 21.34
N LEU A 145 -4.84 10.73 22.40
CA LEU A 145 -5.03 9.28 22.28
C LEU A 145 -6.25 8.98 21.42
N GLU A 146 -7.37 9.65 21.67
CA GLU A 146 -8.62 9.43 20.93
C GLU A 146 -8.41 9.64 19.43
N SER A 147 -7.76 10.73 19.04
CA SER A 147 -7.40 10.97 17.63
C SER A 147 -6.47 9.89 17.06
N LEU A 148 -5.49 9.40 17.83
CA LEU A 148 -4.63 8.29 17.37
C LEU A 148 -5.38 6.96 17.27
N LEU A 149 -6.40 6.74 18.10
CA LEU A 149 -7.25 5.55 18.08
C LEU A 149 -8.20 5.55 16.88
N GLU A 150 -8.65 6.71 16.41
CA GLU A 150 -9.41 6.83 15.15
C GLU A 150 -8.60 6.33 13.95
N GLU A 151 -7.29 6.54 13.98
CA GLU A 151 -6.35 6.13 12.93
C GLU A 151 -5.74 4.74 13.19
N LEU A 152 -6.16 4.01 14.24
CA LEU A 152 -5.51 2.78 14.69
C LEU A 152 -5.42 1.69 13.62
N ASP A 153 -6.48 1.51 12.84
CA ASP A 153 -6.51 0.51 11.77
C ASP A 153 -5.50 0.87 10.67
N ASP A 154 -5.46 2.14 10.24
CA ASP A 154 -4.49 2.62 9.23
C ASP A 154 -3.04 2.51 9.75
N ILE A 155 -2.79 2.84 11.02
CA ILE A 155 -1.48 2.68 11.68
C ILE A 155 -1.06 1.21 11.69
N ARG A 156 -1.96 0.30 12.08
CA ARG A 156 -1.69 -1.15 12.13
C ARG A 156 -1.37 -1.69 10.73
N ASP A 157 -2.16 -1.32 9.75
CA ASP A 157 -1.99 -1.78 8.37
C ASP A 157 -0.66 -1.28 7.79
N LEU A 158 -0.31 0.00 8.02
CA LEU A 158 0.97 0.56 7.58
C LEU A 158 2.17 -0.06 8.30
N GLU A 159 2.05 -0.36 9.60
CA GLU A 159 3.09 -1.03 10.36
C GLU A 159 3.33 -2.46 9.85
N ASP A 160 2.25 -3.21 9.59
CA ASP A 160 2.33 -4.55 9.01
C ASP A 160 2.90 -4.52 7.58
N PHE A 161 2.53 -3.52 6.78
CA PHE A 161 3.06 -3.30 5.44
C PHE A 161 4.56 -3.00 5.48
N THR A 162 4.98 -2.08 6.36
CA THR A 162 6.40 -1.72 6.53
C THR A 162 7.21 -2.91 7.02
N ARG A 163 6.67 -3.74 7.92
CA ARG A 163 7.36 -4.96 8.37
C ARG A 163 7.48 -5.99 7.24
N ARG A 164 6.46 -6.14 6.40
CA ARG A 164 6.44 -7.16 5.33
C ARG A 164 7.28 -6.76 4.12
N TYR A 165 7.27 -5.48 3.75
CA TYR A 165 7.85 -5.01 2.50
C TYR A 165 8.92 -3.93 2.68
N GLY A 166 9.22 -3.49 3.91
CA GLY A 166 10.19 -2.41 4.17
C GLY A 166 11.56 -2.68 3.57
N ASP A 167 11.99 -3.94 3.55
CA ASP A 167 13.25 -4.38 2.92
C ASP A 167 13.25 -4.27 1.39
N LEU A 168 12.14 -3.93 0.74
CA LEU A 168 12.11 -3.64 -0.69
C LEU A 168 12.27 -2.14 -0.96
N PHE A 169 11.91 -1.29 0.00
CA PHE A 169 11.89 0.17 -0.14
C PHE A 169 13.22 0.79 0.29
N HIS A 170 14.07 1.08 -0.68
CA HIS A 170 15.44 1.56 -0.44
C HIS A 170 15.75 2.90 -1.07
N GLY A 171 14.72 3.60 -1.57
CA GLY A 171 14.92 4.85 -2.27
C GLY A 171 15.38 6.01 -1.39
N PRO A 172 15.91 7.08 -2.00
CA PRO A 172 16.40 8.25 -1.28
C PRO A 172 15.28 9.09 -0.65
N ARG A 173 14.06 9.03 -1.19
CA ARG A 173 12.93 9.84 -0.72
C ARG A 173 12.21 9.15 0.44
N SER A 174 12.24 9.75 1.62
CA SER A 174 11.40 9.34 2.74
C SER A 174 9.98 9.86 2.55
N LEU A 175 8.98 9.06 2.92
CA LEU A 175 7.57 9.44 2.82
C LEU A 175 7.02 9.91 4.16
N SER A 176 6.08 10.86 4.11
CA SER A 176 5.21 11.16 5.26
C SER A 176 4.23 10.02 5.54
N TYR A 177 3.52 10.11 6.66
CA TYR A 177 2.49 9.13 7.02
C TYR A 177 1.39 9.02 5.95
N GLU A 178 0.85 10.15 5.50
CA GLU A 178 -0.20 10.18 4.46
C GLU A 178 0.31 9.62 3.12
N GLU A 179 1.53 10.00 2.71
CA GLU A 179 2.13 9.50 1.47
C GLU A 179 2.36 7.98 1.53
N ALA A 180 2.81 7.47 2.69
CA ALA A 180 3.04 6.05 2.89
C ALA A 180 1.75 5.23 2.88
N LEU A 181 0.67 5.74 3.48
CA LEU A 181 -0.67 5.13 3.40
C LEU A 181 -1.18 5.09 1.96
N ALA A 182 -1.06 6.20 1.22
CA ALA A 182 -1.48 6.27 -0.17
C ALA A 182 -0.69 5.26 -1.04
N LEU A 183 0.62 5.14 -0.80
CA LEU A 183 1.47 4.16 -1.46
C LEU A 183 1.06 2.74 -1.12
N MET A 184 0.86 2.41 0.16
CA MET A 184 0.41 1.09 0.60
C MET A 184 -0.88 0.68 -0.12
N ARG A 185 -1.91 1.52 -0.09
CA ARG A 185 -3.19 1.31 -0.78
C ARG A 185 -3.03 1.19 -2.29
N ALA A 186 -2.07 1.91 -2.89
CA ALA A 186 -1.75 1.77 -4.31
C ALA A 186 -1.10 0.41 -4.60
N MET A 187 -0.14 -0.02 -3.80
CA MET A 187 0.55 -1.30 -3.95
C MET A 187 -0.40 -2.49 -3.78
N GLU A 188 -1.32 -2.43 -2.82
CA GLU A 188 -2.35 -3.46 -2.64
C GLU A 188 -3.30 -3.56 -3.83
N ARG A 189 -3.66 -2.43 -4.45
CA ARG A 189 -4.45 -2.42 -5.69
C ARG A 189 -3.69 -3.07 -6.85
N LEU A 190 -2.40 -2.73 -7.02
CA LEU A 190 -1.58 -3.34 -8.07
C LEU A 190 -1.44 -4.84 -7.84
N LYS A 191 -1.18 -5.28 -6.60
CA LYS A 191 -1.06 -6.69 -6.27
C LYS A 191 -2.37 -7.46 -6.52
N ARG A 192 -3.50 -6.86 -6.17
CA ARG A 192 -4.82 -7.47 -6.46
C ARG A 192 -5.06 -7.63 -7.96
N LEU A 193 -4.62 -6.66 -8.76
CA LEU A 193 -4.70 -6.77 -10.22
C LEU A 193 -3.80 -7.89 -10.73
N GLU A 194 -2.56 -8.00 -10.23
CA GLU A 194 -1.67 -9.12 -10.57
C GLU A 194 -2.32 -10.48 -10.24
N GLU A 195 -2.89 -10.63 -9.05
CA GLU A 195 -3.51 -11.88 -8.57
C GLU A 195 -4.80 -12.26 -9.34
N GLN A 196 -5.51 -11.29 -9.92
CA GLN A 196 -6.72 -11.55 -10.72
C GLN A 196 -6.42 -11.97 -12.16
N LEU A 197 -5.19 -11.75 -12.59
CA LEU A 197 -4.72 -11.94 -13.96
C LEU A 197 -3.83 -13.18 -14.11
N VAL A 198 -3.54 -13.89 -13.02
CA VAL A 198 -2.79 -15.14 -12.97
C VAL A 198 -3.75 -16.27 -12.57
#